data_AF-A0A947CQD3-F1
#
_entry.id   AF-A0A947CQD3-F1
#
_cell.length_a   1.000
_cell.length_b   1.000
_cell.length_c   1.000
_cell.angle_alpha   90.00
_cell.angle_beta   90.00
_cell.angle_gamma   90.00
#
_symmetry.space_group_name_H-M   'P 1'
#
loop_
_entity.id
_entity.type
_entity.pdbx_description
1 polymer ?
#
loop_
_entity_poly.entity_id
_entity_poly.type
_entity_poly.pdbx_seq_one_letter_code
_entity_poly.pdbx_strand_id
1 'polypeptide(L)'
;AITLLKRQNRAEVSDAISAEEMSKTPDSNAAAAVKRVVSATVVGGRYLFVRGLGGRYVSTLLNGVPLPSPEPDKQAVPLDIFPTRLLSNLTILKSYDSSLPGRFGGGTMAIETPPSPRTFSSSCRPRARPTLRLPSATARPTAAAISTSSASTTAPGPCPTESRATARSWSARA
;
A
#
# COMPACT_ATOMS: atom_id res chain seq x y z
N ALA A 1 -14.45 -3.50 -5.78
CA ALA A 1 -14.84 -3.77 -7.18
C ALA A 1 -13.80 -4.61 -7.92
N ILE A 2 -12.53 -4.19 -7.97
CA ILE A 2 -11.43 -4.89 -8.67
C ILE A 2 -11.31 -6.37 -8.26
N THR A 3 -11.45 -6.67 -6.96
CA THR A 3 -11.37 -8.03 -6.42
C THR A 3 -12.47 -8.96 -6.93
N LEU A 4 -13.69 -8.46 -7.16
CA LEU A 4 -14.79 -9.26 -7.70
C LEU A 4 -14.54 -9.61 -9.17
N LEU A 5 -14.01 -8.66 -9.94
CA LEU A 5 -13.60 -8.91 -11.33
C LEU A 5 -12.50 -9.97 -11.41
N LYS A 6 -11.51 -9.92 -10.50
CA LYS A 6 -10.44 -10.93 -10.39
C LYS A 6 -10.98 -12.33 -10.09
N ARG A 7 -12.08 -12.43 -9.33
CA ARG A 7 -12.76 -13.71 -9.06
C ARG A 7 -13.57 -14.20 -10.25
N GLN A 8 -14.29 -13.32 -10.95
CA GLN A 8 -15.09 -13.68 -12.13
C GLN A 8 -14.25 -14.14 -13.32
N ASN A 9 -13.08 -13.54 -13.51
CA ASN A 9 -12.19 -13.86 -14.63
C ASN A 9 -11.34 -15.11 -14.40
N ARG A 10 -11.32 -15.69 -13.20
CA ARG A 10 -10.62 -16.94 -12.92
C ARG A 10 -11.56 -18.12 -13.16
N ALA A 11 -11.09 -19.12 -13.90
CA ALA A 11 -11.78 -20.40 -14.06
C ALA A 11 -11.77 -21.25 -12.77
N GLU A 12 -11.04 -20.80 -11.75
CA GLU A 12 -10.82 -21.50 -10.50
C GLU A 12 -11.45 -20.78 -9.31
N VAL A 13 -11.88 -21.58 -8.32
CA VAL A 13 -12.40 -21.06 -7.07
C VAL A 13 -11.24 -20.45 -6.28
N SER A 14 -11.30 -19.13 -6.11
CA SER A 14 -10.31 -18.35 -5.39
C SER A 14 -10.97 -17.25 -4.58
N ASP A 15 -10.42 -17.01 -3.39
CA ASP A 15 -10.80 -15.89 -2.54
C ASP A 15 -9.63 -14.94 -2.42
N ALA A 16 -9.90 -13.64 -2.50
CA ALA A 16 -8.87 -12.63 -2.39
C ALA A 16 -9.30 -11.50 -1.46
N ILE A 17 -8.37 -11.00 -0.66
CA ILE A 17 -8.47 -9.80 0.18
C ILE A 17 -7.42 -8.81 -0.34
N SER A 18 -7.86 -7.59 -0.66
CA SER A 18 -6.95 -6.52 -1.10
C SER A 18 -6.52 -5.61 0.04
N ALA A 19 -5.48 -4.80 -0.17
CA ALA A 19 -5.00 -3.82 0.80
C ALA A 19 -6.07 -2.81 1.21
N GLU A 20 -6.97 -2.43 0.31
CA GLU A 20 -8.10 -1.55 0.62
C GLU A 20 -9.10 -2.22 1.55
N GLU A 21 -9.22 -3.54 1.51
CA GLU A 21 -10.07 -4.28 2.44
C GLU A 21 -9.39 -4.44 3.79
N MET A 22 -8.10 -4.81 3.81
CA MET A 22 -7.29 -4.92 5.04
C MET A 22 -7.14 -3.60 5.79
N SER A 23 -7.16 -2.45 5.09
CA SER A 23 -7.09 -1.12 5.71
C SER A 23 -8.42 -0.64 6.27
N LYS A 24 -9.55 -1.16 5.76
CA LYS A 24 -10.89 -0.88 6.30
C LYS A 24 -11.20 -1.71 7.54
N THR A 25 -10.40 -2.72 7.81
CA THR A 25 -10.61 -3.70 8.87
C THR A 25 -9.45 -3.61 9.87
N PRO A 26 -9.68 -3.93 11.15
CA PRO A 26 -8.64 -3.87 12.18
C PRO A 26 -7.72 -5.10 12.14
N ASP A 27 -7.21 -5.46 10.96
CA ASP A 27 -6.34 -6.63 10.79
C ASP A 27 -4.88 -6.25 11.07
N SER A 28 -4.31 -6.79 12.14
CA SER A 28 -2.90 -6.51 12.50
C SER A 28 -1.92 -7.37 11.69
N ASN A 29 -2.27 -8.63 11.43
CA ASN A 29 -1.42 -9.62 10.76
C ASN A 29 -2.20 -10.35 9.66
N ALA A 30 -1.50 -11.03 8.73
CA ALA A 30 -2.12 -11.85 7.69
C ALA A 30 -3.02 -12.95 8.29
N ALA A 31 -2.62 -13.53 9.43
CA ALA A 31 -3.42 -14.50 10.18
C ALA A 31 -4.81 -13.94 10.59
N ALA A 32 -4.92 -12.65 10.89
CA ALA A 32 -6.21 -12.03 11.23
C ALA A 32 -7.08 -11.82 9.98
N ALA A 33 -6.48 -11.30 8.91
CA ALA A 33 -7.16 -11.08 7.64
C ALA A 33 -7.72 -12.37 7.05
N VAL A 34 -6.95 -13.46 7.07
CA VAL A 34 -7.33 -14.74 6.47
C VAL A 34 -8.51 -15.42 7.18
N LYS A 35 -8.73 -15.17 8.48
CA LYS A 35 -9.89 -15.73 9.20
C LYS A 35 -11.25 -15.29 8.63
N ARG A 36 -11.29 -14.18 7.90
CA ARG A 36 -12.51 -13.67 7.26
C ARG A 36 -12.84 -14.41 5.97
N VAL A 37 -11.88 -15.10 5.39
CA VAL A 37 -12.09 -15.85 4.15
C VAL A 37 -12.89 -17.10 4.46
N VAL A 38 -13.91 -17.36 3.64
CA VAL A 38 -14.73 -18.56 3.78
C VAL A 38 -13.86 -19.81 3.64
N SER A 39 -14.12 -20.86 4.42
CA SER A 39 -13.35 -22.11 4.39
C SER A 39 -11.86 -21.98 4.75
N ALA A 40 -11.42 -20.83 5.26
CA ALA A 40 -10.11 -20.65 5.87
C ALA A 40 -10.29 -20.54 7.38
N THR A 41 -9.49 -21.29 8.13
CA THR A 41 -9.43 -21.23 9.58
C THR A 41 -7.98 -21.08 10.01
N VAL A 42 -7.76 -20.42 11.14
CA VAL A 42 -6.41 -20.24 11.68
C VAL A 42 -6.33 -20.89 13.04
N VAL A 43 -5.47 -21.90 13.14
CA VAL A 43 -5.25 -22.66 14.38
C VAL A 43 -4.07 -22.07 15.14
N GLY A 44 -4.25 -21.91 16.46
CA GLY A 44 -3.24 -21.30 17.34
C GLY A 44 -2.92 -19.84 16.99
N GLY A 45 -3.75 -19.17 16.19
CA GLY A 45 -3.53 -17.79 15.75
C GLY A 45 -2.41 -17.60 14.72
N ARG A 46 -1.75 -18.69 14.29
CA ARG A 46 -0.54 -18.63 13.46
C ARG A 46 -0.67 -19.45 12.17
N TYR A 47 -1.25 -20.63 12.23
CA TYR A 47 -1.23 -21.57 11.09
C TYR A 47 -2.53 -21.57 10.31
N LEU A 48 -2.43 -21.55 8.98
CA LEU A 48 -3.56 -21.62 8.07
C LEU A 48 -4.05 -23.05 7.86
N PHE A 49 -5.37 -23.21 7.89
CA PHE A 49 -6.10 -24.41 7.54
C PHE A 49 -7.12 -24.04 6.48
N VAL A 50 -7.16 -24.78 5.39
CA VAL A 50 -8.10 -24.59 4.30
C VAL A 50 -8.95 -25.85 4.20
N ARG A 51 -10.28 -25.71 4.30
CA ARG A 51 -11.24 -26.84 4.34
C ARG A 51 -10.89 -27.90 5.39
N GLY A 52 -10.39 -27.48 6.55
CA GLY A 52 -9.99 -28.37 7.64
C GLY A 52 -8.63 -29.06 7.45
N LEU A 53 -7.99 -28.90 6.28
CA LEU A 53 -6.65 -29.39 6.02
C LEU A 53 -5.63 -28.30 6.31
N GLY A 54 -4.66 -28.60 7.17
CA GLY A 54 -3.62 -27.65 7.57
C GLY A 54 -2.22 -28.22 7.47
N GLY A 55 -1.25 -27.37 7.76
CA GLY A 55 0.16 -27.71 7.73
C GLY A 55 0.63 -28.14 6.35
N ARG A 56 1.15 -29.36 6.22
CA ARG A 56 1.81 -29.86 5.00
C ARG A 56 0.94 -29.82 3.73
N TYR A 57 -0.39 -29.79 3.90
CA TYR A 57 -1.36 -29.75 2.82
C TYR A 57 -1.65 -28.34 2.30
N VAL A 58 -1.23 -27.30 3.02
CA VAL A 58 -1.38 -25.91 2.62
C VAL A 58 -0.03 -25.35 2.19
N SER A 59 0.11 -24.97 0.93
CA SER A 59 1.32 -24.30 0.44
C SER A 59 1.17 -22.79 0.56
N THR A 60 2.20 -22.11 1.06
CA THR A 60 2.23 -20.64 1.13
C THR A 60 3.27 -20.12 0.16
N LEU A 61 2.87 -19.22 -0.73
CA LEU A 61 3.72 -18.56 -1.70
C LEU A 61 3.80 -17.08 -1.36
N LEU A 62 4.99 -16.52 -1.43
CA LEU A 62 5.24 -15.10 -1.36
C LEU A 62 5.71 -14.64 -2.73
N ASN A 63 4.94 -13.76 -3.38
CA ASN A 63 5.23 -13.26 -4.72
C ASN A 63 5.50 -14.39 -5.75
N GLY A 64 4.79 -15.51 -5.62
CA GLY A 64 4.94 -16.70 -6.48
C GLY A 64 6.05 -17.68 -6.05
N VAL A 65 6.85 -17.34 -5.03
CA VAL A 65 7.90 -18.22 -4.52
C VAL A 65 7.36 -19.03 -3.32
N PRO A 66 7.47 -20.36 -3.31
CA PRO A 66 7.04 -21.17 -2.18
C PRO A 66 7.91 -20.89 -0.95
N LEU A 67 7.28 -20.61 0.18
CA LEU A 67 7.96 -20.41 1.46
C LEU A 67 8.04 -21.73 2.23
N PRO A 68 9.25 -22.13 2.69
CA PRO A 68 9.39 -23.26 3.59
C PRO A 68 8.93 -22.91 5.00
N SER A 69 8.66 -23.93 5.80
CA SER A 69 8.33 -23.74 7.21
C SER A 69 9.57 -23.30 8.01
N PRO A 70 9.44 -22.30 8.90
CA PRO A 70 10.51 -21.91 9.83
C PRO A 70 10.72 -22.92 10.97
N GLU A 71 9.69 -23.69 11.32
CA GLU A 71 9.74 -24.67 12.41
C GLU A 71 9.99 -26.08 11.83
N PRO A 72 10.97 -26.85 12.36
CA PRO A 72 11.32 -28.17 11.83
C PRO A 72 10.25 -29.24 12.09
N ASP A 73 9.49 -29.12 13.17
CA ASP A 73 8.49 -30.11 13.58
C ASP A 73 7.19 -30.04 12.79
N LYS A 74 6.92 -28.91 12.13
CA LYS A 74 5.67 -28.67 11.38
C LYS A 74 5.99 -28.06 10.04
N GLN A 75 5.47 -28.65 8.95
CA GLN A 75 5.54 -28.05 7.62
C GLN A 75 4.42 -27.03 7.42
N ALA A 76 4.42 -25.94 8.20
CA ALA A 76 3.37 -24.94 8.19
C ALA A 76 3.99 -23.54 8.38
N VAL A 77 3.78 -22.64 7.42
CA VAL A 77 4.28 -21.27 7.54
C VAL A 77 3.37 -20.49 8.50
N PRO A 78 3.92 -19.88 9.57
CA PRO A 78 3.13 -19.04 10.45
C PRO A 78 2.80 -17.72 9.74
N LEU A 79 1.53 -17.30 9.80
CA LEU A 79 1.00 -16.09 9.14
C LEU A 79 1.02 -14.84 10.03
N ASP A 80 1.46 -14.97 11.28
CA ASP A 80 1.58 -13.87 12.24
C ASP A 80 2.79 -12.97 11.96
N ILE A 81 3.85 -13.53 11.38
CA ILE A 81 5.07 -12.80 11.00
C ILE A 81 4.86 -11.83 9.83
N PHE A 82 3.73 -11.92 9.13
CA PHE A 82 3.40 -11.07 8.00
C PHE A 82 2.44 -9.96 8.44
N PRO A 83 2.94 -8.76 8.75
CA PRO A 83 2.07 -7.63 9.10
C PRO A 83 1.28 -7.17 7.87
N THR A 84 0.02 -6.78 8.07
CA THR A 84 -0.88 -6.31 6.99
C THR A 84 -0.35 -5.10 6.24
N ARG A 85 0.47 -4.27 6.90
CA ARG A 85 1.10 -3.08 6.29
C ARG A 85 2.06 -3.37 5.15
N LEU A 86 2.62 -4.59 5.10
CA LEU A 86 3.55 -5.00 4.04
C LEU A 86 2.85 -5.77 2.91
N LEU A 87 1.54 -5.92 2.97
CA LEU A 87 0.78 -6.82 2.10
C LEU A 87 -0.10 -5.99 1.15
N SER A 88 -0.06 -6.32 -0.14
CA SER A 88 -0.92 -5.72 -1.15
C SER A 88 -2.17 -6.57 -1.41
N ASN A 89 -2.01 -7.88 -1.57
CA ASN A 89 -3.11 -8.81 -1.74
C ASN A 89 -2.82 -10.15 -1.05
N LEU A 90 -3.88 -10.75 -0.54
CA LEU A 90 -3.89 -12.11 -0.02
C LEU A 90 -4.88 -12.93 -0.82
N THR A 91 -4.41 -13.97 -1.51
CA THR A 91 -5.27 -14.83 -2.34
C THR A 91 -5.19 -16.27 -1.84
N ILE A 92 -6.32 -16.90 -1.58
CA ILE A 92 -6.44 -18.32 -1.24
C ILE A 92 -7.02 -19.04 -2.45
N LEU A 93 -6.23 -19.95 -2.99
CA LEU A 93 -6.56 -20.81 -4.12
C LEU A 93 -7.07 -22.12 -3.56
N LYS A 94 -8.30 -22.43 -3.93
CA LYS A 94 -9.06 -23.60 -3.44
C LYS A 94 -9.24 -24.67 -4.50
N SER A 95 -8.99 -24.31 -5.75
CA SER A 95 -8.86 -25.21 -6.89
C SER A 95 -7.43 -25.14 -7.43
N TYR A 96 -6.94 -26.26 -7.95
CA TYR A 96 -5.59 -26.37 -8.47
C TYR A 96 -5.48 -25.71 -9.85
N ASP A 97 -4.39 -24.95 -10.05
CA ASP A 97 -3.96 -24.43 -11.35
C ASP A 97 -2.66 -25.12 -11.78
N SER A 98 -2.49 -25.27 -13.08
CA SER A 98 -1.24 -25.73 -13.71
C SER A 98 -0.03 -24.83 -13.44
N SER A 99 -0.24 -23.55 -13.12
CA SER A 99 0.83 -22.61 -12.78
C SER A 99 1.36 -22.76 -11.35
N LEU A 100 0.66 -23.50 -10.49
CA LEU A 100 1.00 -23.64 -9.08
C LEU A 100 1.89 -24.88 -8.83
N PRO A 101 2.75 -24.84 -7.80
CA PRO A 101 3.52 -26.02 -7.40
C PRO A 101 2.61 -27.15 -6.92
N GLY A 102 3.00 -28.41 -7.17
CA GLY A 102 2.21 -29.63 -6.90
C GLY A 102 1.86 -29.95 -5.43
N ARG A 103 2.10 -29.03 -4.49
CA ARG A 103 1.76 -29.17 -3.07
C ARG A 103 0.42 -28.47 -2.76
N PHE A 104 -0.71 -29.05 -3.18
CA PHE A 104 -2.03 -28.39 -3.15
C PHE A 104 -3.10 -29.03 -2.24
N GLY A 105 -2.80 -30.09 -1.50
CA GLY A 105 -3.83 -30.97 -0.88
C GLY A 105 -4.97 -30.29 -0.09
N GLY A 106 -4.75 -29.15 0.57
CA GLY A 106 -5.78 -28.35 1.25
C GLY A 106 -6.08 -27.02 0.55
N GLY A 107 -5.11 -26.49 -0.18
CA GLY A 107 -5.19 -25.23 -0.91
C GLY A 107 -3.85 -24.51 -0.92
N THR A 108 -3.79 -23.41 -1.67
CA THR A 108 -2.58 -22.60 -1.80
C THR A 108 -2.86 -21.16 -1.38
N MET A 109 -2.05 -20.64 -0.46
CA MET A 109 -2.07 -19.24 -0.05
C MET A 109 -1.01 -18.47 -0.84
N ALA A 110 -1.42 -17.47 -1.61
CA ALA A 110 -0.53 -16.55 -2.31
C ALA A 110 -0.57 -15.18 -1.63
N ILE A 111 0.61 -14.72 -1.22
CA ILE A 111 0.84 -13.44 -0.55
C ILE A 111 1.56 -12.53 -1.55
N GLU A 112 0.97 -11.39 -1.85
CA GLU A 112 1.58 -10.35 -2.69
C GLU A 112 2.01 -9.18 -1.81
N THR A 113 3.21 -8.65 -2.04
CA THR A 113 3.71 -7.42 -1.41
C THR A 113 3.65 -6.26 -2.41
N PRO A 114 3.47 -5.00 -1.97
CA PRO A 114 3.53 -3.87 -2.88
C PRO A 114 4.93 -3.73 -3.50
N PRO A 115 5.04 -3.31 -4.77
CA PRO A 115 6.33 -3.06 -5.38
C PRO A 115 7.02 -1.88 -4.68
N SER A 116 8.26 -2.08 -4.25
CA SER A 116 9.06 -1.00 -3.66
C SER A 116 9.27 0.13 -4.69
N PRO A 117 8.98 1.40 -4.36
CA PRO A 117 9.31 2.51 -5.25
C PRO A 117 10.83 2.63 -5.37
N ARG A 118 11.36 2.55 -6.60
CA ARG A 118 12.81 2.69 -6.88
C ARG A 118 13.29 4.14 -6.83
N THR A 119 12.38 5.11 -6.71
CA THR A 119 12.69 6.54 -6.64
C THR A 119 12.47 7.05 -5.22
N PHE A 120 13.54 6.97 -4.41
CA PHE A 120 13.60 7.68 -3.14
C PHE A 120 13.70 9.19 -3.42
N SER A 121 12.54 9.87 -3.45
CA SER A 121 12.50 11.32 -3.60
C SER A 121 12.84 11.98 -2.25
N SER A 122 14.11 12.34 -2.07
CA SER A 122 14.55 13.14 -0.93
C SER A 122 14.28 14.61 -1.23
N SER A 123 13.16 15.14 -0.75
CA SER A 123 12.90 16.58 -0.81
C SER A 123 13.60 17.27 0.36
N CYS A 124 14.81 17.79 0.12
CA CYS A 124 15.51 18.60 1.09
C CYS A 124 14.92 20.02 1.05
N ARG A 125 14.06 20.37 2.01
CA ARG A 125 13.54 21.75 2.16
C ARG A 125 14.50 22.55 3.05
N PRO A 126 15.16 23.61 2.54
CA PRO A 126 15.90 24.52 3.40
C PRO A 126 14.92 25.33 4.26
N ARG A 127 15.01 25.18 5.59
CA ARG A 127 14.25 25.96 6.56
C ARG A 127 14.90 27.35 6.68
N ALA A 128 14.35 28.34 5.97
CA ALA A 128 14.76 29.74 6.13
C ALA A 128 14.43 30.21 7.55
N ARG A 129 15.44 30.67 8.30
CA ARG A 129 15.28 31.35 9.60
C ARG A 129 14.75 32.76 9.36
N PRO A 130 13.61 33.18 9.94
CA PRO A 130 13.24 34.59 9.92
C PRO A 130 14.17 35.37 10.87
N THR A 131 14.97 36.27 10.32
CA THR A 131 15.77 37.24 11.08
C THR A 131 14.85 38.22 11.80
N LEU A 132 14.85 38.16 13.13
CA LEU A 132 14.22 39.15 14.01
C LEU A 132 14.88 40.52 13.79
N ARG A 133 14.14 41.44 13.16
CA ARG A 133 14.53 42.85 13.06
C ARG A 133 14.12 43.55 14.35
N LEU A 134 15.09 43.89 15.20
CA LEU A 134 14.89 44.71 16.39
C LEU A 134 14.52 46.15 15.97
N PRO A 135 13.45 46.75 16.51
CA PRO A 135 13.19 48.18 16.33
C PRO A 135 14.12 48.99 17.23
N SER A 136 15.00 49.81 16.64
CA SER A 136 15.73 50.84 17.35
C SER A 136 14.77 51.96 17.77
N ALA A 137 14.73 52.24 19.06
CA ALA A 137 14.02 53.35 19.66
C ALA A 137 14.45 54.71 19.06
N THR A 138 13.51 55.65 18.87
CA THR A 138 13.68 57.10 19.14
C THR A 138 12.36 57.88 18.97
N ALA A 139 12.04 58.63 20.04
CA ALA A 139 11.35 59.92 20.20
C ALA A 139 9.91 60.23 19.72
N ARG A 140 9.22 60.85 20.68
CA ARG A 140 7.98 61.66 20.77
C ARG A 140 7.40 62.36 19.52
N PRO A 141 6.08 62.68 19.55
CA PRO A 141 5.29 63.07 18.38
C PRO A 141 5.15 64.58 18.21
N THR A 142 5.10 65.06 16.97
CA THR A 142 4.42 66.33 16.65
C THR A 142 3.77 66.28 15.26
N ALA A 143 2.45 66.42 15.28
CA ALA A 143 1.52 67.01 14.29
C ALA A 143 1.66 66.76 12.77
N ALA A 144 0.52 66.34 12.22
CA ALA A 144 -0.08 66.72 10.94
C ALA A 144 0.57 66.22 9.62
N ALA A 145 -0.13 65.32 8.93
CA ALA A 145 -0.88 65.70 7.72
C ALA A 145 -1.70 64.52 7.19
N ILE A 146 -2.91 64.84 6.78
CA ILE A 146 -3.89 63.99 6.11
C ILE A 146 -3.48 63.87 4.64
N SER A 147 -3.33 62.65 4.14
CA SER A 147 -3.54 62.38 2.71
C SER A 147 -4.05 60.97 2.50
N THR A 148 -5.29 60.90 2.06
CA THR A 148 -5.95 59.76 1.42
C THR A 148 -5.22 59.40 0.13
N SER A 149 -4.74 58.16 0.01
CA SER A 149 -4.51 57.53 -1.28
C SER A 149 -4.81 56.04 -1.21
N SER A 150 -5.92 55.69 -1.84
CA SER A 150 -6.31 54.37 -2.29
C SER A 150 -5.20 53.68 -3.09
N ALA A 151 -4.81 52.46 -2.71
CA ALA A 151 -4.15 51.52 -3.60
C ALA A 151 -4.41 50.08 -3.12
N SER A 152 -5.36 49.45 -3.80
CA SER A 152 -5.52 48.01 -3.95
C SER A 152 -4.23 47.31 -4.38
N THR A 153 -3.87 46.16 -3.79
CA THR A 153 -3.08 45.06 -4.40
C THR A 153 -3.14 43.87 -3.43
N THR A 154 -4.06 42.92 -3.64
CA THR A 154 -3.84 41.64 -4.35
C THR A 154 -2.85 40.71 -3.64
N ALA A 155 -3.40 39.63 -3.07
CA ALA A 155 -2.64 38.50 -2.53
C ALA A 155 -1.72 37.88 -3.60
N PRO A 156 -0.47 37.52 -3.29
CA PRO A 156 0.32 36.71 -4.19
C PRO A 156 -0.24 35.28 -4.23
N GLY A 157 -0.75 34.89 -5.40
CA GLY A 157 -1.16 33.52 -5.70
C GLY A 157 0.02 32.53 -5.65
N PRO A 158 -0.28 31.22 -5.71
CA PRO A 158 0.74 30.17 -5.67
C PRO A 158 1.71 30.26 -6.85
N CYS A 159 2.99 29.99 -6.56
CA CYS A 159 4.07 29.92 -7.54
C CYS A 159 3.75 28.87 -8.64
N PRO A 160 4.01 29.17 -9.93
CA PRO A 160 3.62 28.32 -11.04
C PRO A 160 4.38 26.98 -11.03
N THR A 161 3.62 25.90 -11.20
CA THR A 161 4.14 24.62 -11.70
C THR A 161 4.55 24.79 -13.16
N GLU A 162 5.85 24.65 -13.43
CA GLU A 162 6.39 24.67 -14.78
C GLU A 162 5.95 23.42 -15.55
N SER A 163 5.23 23.68 -16.63
CA SER A 163 4.77 22.74 -17.64
C SER A 163 5.51 23.09 -18.92
N ARG A 164 6.30 22.15 -19.45
CA ARG A 164 6.39 21.81 -20.89
C ARG A 164 7.51 20.82 -21.18
N ALA A 165 7.13 19.64 -21.65
CA ALA A 165 7.70 19.10 -22.88
C ALA A 165 6.63 18.25 -23.57
N THR A 166 5.99 18.87 -24.55
CA THR A 166 5.12 18.26 -25.54
C THR A 166 5.99 17.48 -26.52
N ALA A 167 5.86 16.15 -26.56
CA ALA A 167 6.24 15.36 -27.74
C ALA A 167 4.94 14.85 -28.37
N ARG A 168 4.41 15.67 -29.29
CA ARG A 168 3.33 15.29 -30.20
C ARG A 168 3.88 14.32 -31.24
N SER A 169 3.10 13.26 -31.47
CA SER A 169 2.81 12.63 -32.76
C SER A 169 3.95 12.47 -33.76
N TRP A 170 4.26 11.23 -34.14
CA TRP A 170 4.61 10.91 -35.53
C TRP A 170 3.76 9.73 -36.00
N SER A 171 3.00 9.99 -37.05
CA SER A 171 2.29 9.06 -37.90
C SER A 171 3.11 8.82 -39.18
N ALA A 172 3.41 7.57 -39.50
CA ALA A 172 3.71 7.05 -40.84
C ALA A 172 3.55 5.52 -40.75
N ARG A 173 2.50 4.90 -41.29
CA ARG A 173 2.27 4.55 -42.71
C ARG A 173 3.42 3.71 -43.29
N ALA A 174 3.27 2.39 -43.16
CA ALA A 174 3.56 1.35 -44.15
C ALA A 174 2.77 0.11 -43.75
#